data_AF-A0A940ASC2-F1
#
_entry.id   AF-A0A940ASC2-F1
#
_cell.length_a   1.000
_cell.length_b   1.000
_cell.length_c   1.000
_cell.angle_alpha   90.00
_cell.angle_beta   90.00
_cell.angle_gamma   90.00
#
_symmetry.space_group_name_H-M   'P 1'
#
loop_
_entity.id
_entity.type
_entity.pdbx_description
1 polymer ?
#
loop_
_entity_poly.entity_id
_entity_poly.type
_entity_poly.pdbx_seq_one_letter_code
_entity_poly.pdbx_strand_id
1 'polypeptide(L)' 'MDAHLFRLFCSSACPLLAGARLAKVQEPAEGVLTFNFELFRPHPVLGRKPQLVFKPGRKEPFAFLSAARTS' A
#
# COMPACT_ATOMS: atom_id res chain seq x y z
N MET A 1 -13.41 1.29 5.37
CA MET A 1 -12.90 2.53 4.78
C MET A 1 -13.95 3.09 3.83
N ASP A 2 -14.45 4.28 4.07
CA ASP A 2 -15.37 4.95 3.15
C ASP A 2 -14.63 5.64 1.99
N ALA A 3 -15.39 6.18 1.03
CA ALA A 3 -14.86 6.82 -0.16
C ALA A 3 -14.08 8.12 0.13
N HIS A 4 -14.43 8.86 1.17
CA HIS A 4 -13.73 10.09 1.55
C HIS A 4 -12.35 9.76 2.11
N LEU A 5 -12.28 8.80 3.04
CA LEU A 5 -11.01 8.29 3.58
C LEU A 5 -10.12 7.69 2.49
N PHE A 6 -10.70 6.95 1.54
CA PHE A 6 -9.92 6.39 0.44
C PHE A 6 -9.32 7.47 -0.47
N ARG A 7 -10.07 8.54 -0.76
CA ARG A 7 -9.54 9.68 -1.53
C ARG A 7 -8.38 10.38 -0.82
N LEU A 8 -8.49 10.58 0.50
CA LEU A 8 -7.40 11.15 1.31
C LEU A 8 -6.18 10.23 1.33
N PHE A 9 -6.40 8.93 1.46
CA PHE A 9 -5.36 7.92 1.35
C PHE A 9 -4.65 8.01 0.00
N CYS A 10 -5.37 7.98 -1.12
CA CYS A 10 -4.77 8.08 -2.47
C CYS A 10 -3.98 9.38 -2.63
N SER A 11 -4.53 10.51 -2.20
CA SER A 11 -3.87 11.82 -2.29
C SER A 11 -2.54 11.84 -1.54
N SER A 12 -2.44 11.09 -0.44
CA SER A 12 -1.21 10.98 0.38
C SER A 12 -0.26 9.90 -0.14
N ALA A 13 -0.77 8.76 -0.58
CA ALA A 13 0.01 7.59 -0.97
C ALA A 13 0.58 7.70 -2.40
N CYS A 14 -0.16 8.26 -3.35
CA CYS A 14 0.25 8.32 -4.75
C CYS A 14 1.58 9.08 -4.94
N PRO A 15 1.81 10.26 -4.32
CA PRO A 15 3.10 10.94 -4.44
C PRO A 15 4.27 10.14 -3.86
N LEU A 16 4.04 9.37 -2.80
CA LEU A 16 5.08 8.56 -2.14
C LEU A 16 5.52 7.36 -2.98
N LEU A 17 4.59 6.81 -3.76
CA LEU A 17 4.83 5.65 -4.62
C LEU A 17 5.11 6.05 -6.08
N ALA A 18 5.06 7.34 -6.42
CA ALA A 18 5.30 7.80 -7.78
C ALA A 18 6.71 7.41 -8.24
N GLY A 19 6.77 6.69 -9.35
CA GLY A 19 8.02 6.14 -9.89
C GLY A 19 8.57 4.93 -9.12
N ALA A 20 7.95 4.49 -8.03
CA ALA A 20 8.40 3.28 -7.34
C ALA A 20 8.31 2.04 -8.25
N ARG A 21 9.26 1.12 -8.11
CA ARG A 21 9.22 -0.16 -8.81
C ARG A 21 8.31 -1.12 -8.06
N LEU A 22 7.30 -1.68 -8.72
CA LEU A 22 6.55 -2.80 -8.17
C LEU A 22 7.41 -4.07 -8.22
N ALA A 23 7.74 -4.62 -7.06
CA ALA A 23 8.63 -5.78 -6.93
C ALA A 23 7.84 -7.09 -6.85
N LYS A 24 6.74 -7.11 -6.10
CA LYS A 24 5.95 -8.34 -5.88
C LYS A 24 4.50 -8.04 -5.55
N VAL A 25 3.59 -8.83 -6.10
CA VAL A 25 2.17 -8.86 -5.72
C VAL A 25 1.88 -10.20 -5.05
N GLN A 26 1.17 -10.19 -3.93
CA GLN A 26 0.80 -11.40 -3.21
C GLN A 26 -0.59 -11.27 -2.60
N GLU A 27 -1.23 -12.41 -2.35
CA GLU A 27 -2.48 -12.51 -1.61
C GLU A 27 -2.23 -13.33 -0.33
N PRO A 28 -1.80 -12.72 0.79
CA PRO A 28 -1.51 -13.44 2.03
C PRO A 28 -2.75 -14.02 2.73
N ALA A 29 -3.93 -13.51 2.42
CA ALA A 29 -5.21 -13.99 2.93
C ALA A 29 -6.30 -13.73 1.88
N GLU A 30 -7.41 -14.47 1.96
CA GLU A 30 -8.50 -14.36 1.01
C GLU A 30 -8.99 -12.92 0.84
N GLY A 31 -8.85 -12.40 -0.38
CA GLY A 31 -9.25 -11.04 -0.76
C GLY A 31 -8.33 -9.93 -0.21
N VAL A 32 -7.21 -10.26 0.42
CA VAL A 32 -6.22 -9.27 0.87
C VAL A 32 -5.03 -9.27 -0.08
N LEU A 33 -4.88 -8.20 -0.85
CA LEU A 33 -3.75 -8.00 -1.76
C LEU A 33 -2.64 -7.20 -1.09
N THR A 34 -1.41 -7.59 -1.37
CA THR A 34 -0.21 -6.85 -0.97
C THR A 34 0.66 -6.53 -2.18
N PHE A 35 1.02 -5.27 -2.33
CA PHE A 35 1.91 -4.78 -3.38
C PHE A 35 3.19 -4.28 -2.73
N ASN A 36 4.29 -4.98 -2.96
CA ASN A 36 5.61 -4.64 -2.44
C ASN A 36 6.30 -3.74 -3.45
N PHE A 37 6.71 -2.56 -3.01
CA PHE A 37 7.40 -1.58 -3.83
C PHE A 37 8.87 -1.45 -3.43
N GLU A 38 9.68 -0.99 -4.37
CA GLU A 38 11.05 -0.55 -4.14
C GLU A 38 11.15 0.92 -4.54
N LEU A 39 11.40 1.79 -3.55
CA LEU A 39 11.61 3.21 -3.79
C LEU A 39 13.05 3.45 -4.26
N PHE A 40 13.22 4.37 -5.20
CA PHE A 40 14.55 4.81 -5.65
C PHE A 40 15.31 5.57 -4.56
N ARG A 41 14.59 6.31 -3.72
CA ARG A 41 15.13 6.97 -2.52
C ARG A 41 14.36 6.49 -1.29
N PRO A 42 15.05 6.20 -0.17
CA PRO A 42 14.36 5.85 1.07
C PRO A 42 13.43 6.99 1.52
N HIS A 43 12.21 6.64 1.92
CA HIS A 43 11.29 7.58 2.56
C HIS A 43 11.51 7.57 4.08
N PRO A 44 11.50 8.73 4.78
CA PRO A 44 11.79 8.79 6.22
C PRO A 44 10.91 7.88 7.08
N VAL A 45 9.64 7.70 6.69
CA VAL A 45 8.66 6.90 7.46
C VAL A 45 8.49 5.49 6.88
N LEU A 46 8.62 5.33 5.56
CA LEU A 46 8.28 4.08 4.86
C LEU A 46 9.50 3.23 4.53
N GLY A 47 10.71 3.74 4.77
CA GLY A 47 11.95 3.11 4.37
C GLY A 47 12.08 3.00 2.85
N ARG A 48 12.84 1.99 2.40
CA ARG A 48 13.10 1.76 0.97
C ARG A 48 12.13 0.79 0.31
N LYS A 49 11.46 -0.05 1.10
CA LYS A 49 10.63 -1.15 0.60
C LYS A 49 9.22 -1.13 1.21
N PRO A 50 8.39 -0.11 0.91
CA PRO A 50 7.03 -0.07 1.42
C PRO A 50 6.16 -1.16 0.81
N GLN A 51 5.12 -1.52 1.55
CA GLN A 51 4.08 -2.44 1.11
C GLN A 51 2.73 -1.72 1.16
N LEU A 52 1.98 -1.76 0.06
CA LEU A 52 0.56 -1.42 0.06
C LEU A 52 -0.24 -2.67 0.40
N VAL A 53 -0.99 -2.62 1.50
CA VAL A 53 -1.95 -3.67 1.85
C VAL A 53 -3.34 -3.16 1.52
N PHE A 54 -4.10 -3.96 0.78
CA PHE A 54 -5.38 -3.56 0.21
C PHE A 54 -6.36 -4.71 0.24
N LYS A 55 -7.52 -4.51 0.87
CA LYS A 55 -8.67 -5.41 0.81
C LYS A 55 -9.83 -4.70 0.12
N PRO A 56 -10.11 -5.00 -1.17
CA PRO A 56 -11.32 -4.52 -1.81
C PRO A 56 -12.56 -5.20 -1.23
N GLY A 57 -13.72 -4.55 -1.34
CA GLY A 57 -15.00 -5.20 -1.03
C GLY A 57 -16.03 -4.27 -0.43
N ARG A 58 -17.24 -4.82 -0.24
CA ARG A 58 -18.35 -4.11 0.42
C ARG A 58 -18.28 -4.21 1.94
N LYS A 59 -17.77 -5.33 2.47
CA LYS A 59 -17.66 -5.59 3.90
C LYS A 59 -16.25 -5.27 4.36
N GLU A 60 -16.12 -4.23 5.19
CA GLU A 60 -14.87 -3.82 5.84
C GLU A 60 -13.67 -3.62 4.88
N PRO A 61 -13.81 -2.82 3.80
CA PRO A 61 -12.68 -2.53 2.91
C PRO A 61 -11.62 -1.70 3.64
N PHE A 62 -10.35 -1.91 3.30
CA PHE A 62 -9.24 -1.12 3.82
C PHE A 62 -8.08 -1.01 2.83
N ALA A 63 -7.30 0.05 2.97
CA ALA A 63 -6.03 0.25 2.29
C ALA A 63 -5.06 0.99 3.22
N PHE A 64 -3.80 0.56 3.30
CA PHE A 64 -2.76 1.28 4.03
C PHE A 64 -1.36 0.98 3.49
N LEU A 65 -0.42 1.89 3.76
CA LEU A 65 1.00 1.66 3.52
C LEU A 65 1.68 1.18 4.78
N SER A 66 2.51 0.16 4.65
CA SER A 66 3.36 -0.38 5.72
C SER A 66 4.83 -0.22 5.36
N ALA A 67 5.65 0.17 6.34
CA ALA A 67 7.10 0.16 6.24
C ALA A 67 7.70 -1.24 6.48
N ALA A 68 6.94 -2.12 7.14
CA ALA A 68 7.31 -3.50 7.42
C ALA A 68 6.64 -4.43 6.42
N ARG A 69 7.35 -5.50 6.02
CA ARG A 69 6.72 -6.58 5.25
C ARG A 69 5.78 -7.33 6.19
N THR A 70 4.49 -7.28 5.93
CA THR A 70 3.53 -8.20 6.52
C THR A 70 3.68 -9.53 5.79
N SER A 71 4.50 -10.41 6.35
CA SER A 71 4.67 -11.81 5.95
C SER A 71 4.80 -12.66 7.19
#